data_AF-A0A2B2KJ32-F1
#
_entry.id   AF-A0A2B2KJ32-F1
#
_cell.length_a   1.000
_cell.length_b   1.000
_cell.length_c   1.000
_cell.angle_alpha   90.00
_cell.angle_beta   90.00
_cell.angle_gamma   90.00
#
_symmetry.space_group_name_H-M   'P 1'
#
loop_
_entity.id
_entity.type
_entity.pdbx_description
1 polymer ?
#
loop_
_entity_poly.entity_id
_entity_poly.type
_entity_poly.pdbx_seq_one_letter_code
_entity_poly.pdbx_strand_id
1 'polypeptide(L)' 'TTGCQWRNLPSDFPNWQTVYFYYQIWRKVDENGISLLEKVHKKIS' A
#
# COMPACT_ATOMS: atom_id res chain seq x y z
N THR A 1 -8.09 -2.72 -17.58
CA THR A 1 -7.82 -3.91 -16.74
C THR A 1 -7.91 -3.46 -15.30
N THR A 2 -9.01 -3.75 -14.62
CA THR A 2 -9.21 -3.34 -13.23
C THR A 2 -8.16 -4.05 -12.37
N GLY A 3 -7.30 -3.29 -11.68
CA GLY A 3 -6.30 -3.85 -10.78
C GLY A 3 -6.95 -4.83 -9.79
N CYS A 4 -6.21 -5.86 -9.39
CA CYS A 4 -6.66 -6.91 -8.48
C CYS A 4 -7.49 -6.32 -7.32
N GLN A 5 -8.69 -6.85 -7.11
CA GLN A 5 -9.58 -6.37 -6.06
C GLN A 5 -8.96 -6.71 -4.69
N TRP A 6 -8.94 -5.76 -3.76
CA TRP A 6 -8.45 -5.97 -2.38
C TRP A 6 -9.12 -7.16 -1.69
N ARG A 7 -10.35 -7.50 -2.07
CA ARG A 7 -11.11 -8.65 -1.53
C ARG A 7 -10.58 -10.01 -1.98
N ASN A 8 -9.79 -10.06 -3.05
CA ASN A 8 -9.22 -11.29 -3.61
C ASN A 8 -7.74 -11.45 -3.18
N LEU A 9 -7.42 -11.03 -1.96
CA LEU A 9 -6.09 -11.28 -1.40
C LEU A 9 -5.92 -12.79 -1.11
N PRO A 10 -4.73 -13.36 -1.39
CA PRO A 10 -4.43 -14.74 -1.02
C PRO A 10 -4.59 -14.97 0.48
N SER A 11 -4.93 -16.20 0.88
CA SER A 11 -5.09 -16.57 2.30
C SER A 11 -3.79 -16.46 3.11
N ASP A 12 -2.64 -16.32 2.45
CA ASP A 12 -1.34 -16.06 3.07
C ASP A 12 -1.25 -14.66 3.70
N PHE A 13 -2.13 -13.73 3.31
CA PHE A 13 -2.19 -12.39 3.87
C PHE A 13 -3.27 -12.28 4.95
N PRO A 14 -3.07 -11.41 5.95
CA PRO A 14 -4.12 -11.09 6.91
C PRO A 14 -5.32 -10.46 6.20
N ASN A 15 -6.46 -10.41 6.90
CA ASN A 15 -7.71 -9.85 6.37
C ASN A 15 -7.47 -8.58 5.54
N TRP A 16 -8.12 -8.49 4.38
CA TRP A 16 -7.93 -7.39 3.43
C TRP A 16 -8.13 -6.01 4.05
N GLN A 17 -8.97 -5.91 5.08
CA GLN A 17 -9.19 -4.68 5.86
C GLN A 17 -7.93 -4.22 6.59
N THR A 18 -7.20 -5.17 7.21
CA THR A 18 -5.93 -4.91 7.89
C THR A 18 -4.88 -4.45 6.89
N VAL A 19 -4.74 -5.18 5.77
CA VAL A 19 -3.81 -4.81 4.70
C VAL A 19 -4.14 -3.41 4.15
N TYR A 20 -5.43 -3.14 3.91
CA TYR A 20 -5.88 -1.84 3.42
C TYR A 20 -5.63 -0.71 4.41
N PHE A 21 -5.83 -0.96 5.71
CA PHE A 21 -5.54 0.01 6.78
C PHE A 21 -4.07 0.43 6.76
N TYR A 22 -3.13 -0.52 6.72
CA TYR A 22 -1.71 -0.20 6.62
C TYR A 22 -1.34 0.45 5.29
N TYR A 23 -1.96 0.02 4.19
CA TYR A 23 -1.79 0.67 2.89
C TYR A 23 -2.19 2.15 2.92
N GLN A 24 -3.29 2.50 3.60
CA GLN A 24 -3.68 3.92 3.77
C GLN A 24 -2.62 4.70 4.56
N ILE A 25 -2.03 4.10 5.60
CA ILE A 25 -0.93 4.72 6.36
C ILE A 25 0.28 4.96 5.46
N TRP A 26 0.67 3.98 4.65
CA TRP A 26 1.83 4.11 3.75
C TRP A 26 1.59 5.04 2.56
N ARG A 27 0.33 5.12 2.11
CA ARG A 27 -0.11 6.08 1.10
C ARG A 27 -0.13 7.50 1.65
N LYS A 28 -0.30 7.68 2.97
CA LYS A 28 -0.31 9.01 3.58
C LYS A 28 0.99 9.73 3.21
N VAL A 29 0.80 10.95 2.74
CA VAL A 29 1.86 11.80 2.24
C VAL A 29 2.38 12.63 3.40
N ASP A 30 3.71 12.69 3.55
CA ASP A 30 4.35 13.56 4.54
C ASP A 30 4.26 15.03 4.11
N GLU A 31 4.68 15.96 4.98
CA GLU A 31 4.67 17.42 4.72
C GLU A 31 5.39 17.84 3.42
N ASN A 32 6.28 16.99 2.92
CA ASN A 32 7.04 17.19 1.69
C ASN A 32 6.32 16.69 0.42
N GLY A 33 5.08 16.22 0.50
CA GLY A 33 4.36 15.73 -0.67
C GLY A 33 4.78 14.33 -1.13
N ILE A 34 5.60 13.61 -0.34
CA ILE A 34 6.12 12.28 -0.66
C ILE A 34 5.54 11.24 0.30
N SER A 35 4.99 10.14 -0.24
CA SER A 35 4.52 9.00 0.57
C SER A 35 5.65 8.01 0.87
N LEU A 36 5.46 7.15 1.88
CA LEU A 36 6.44 6.10 2.20
C LEU A 36 6.68 5.16 1.01
N LEU A 37 5.63 4.88 0.23
CA LEU A 37 5.71 4.07 -0.98
C LEU A 37 6.67 4.67 -2.01
N GLU A 38 6.59 5.99 -2.22
CA GLU A 38 7.47 6.73 -3.14
C GLU A 38 8.93 6.73 -2.66
N LYS A 39 9.15 6.83 -1.33
CA LYS A 39 10.50 6.77 -0.74
C LYS A 39 11.16 5.41 -0.96
N VAL A 40 10.41 4.32 -0.77
CA VAL A 40 10.91 2.96 -0.95
C VAL A 40 11.19 2.67 -2.43
N HIS A 41 10.30 3.09 -3.33
CA HIS A 41 10.50 2.90 -4.78
C HIS A 41 11.81 3.56 -5.26
N LYS A 42 12.07 4.79 -4.83
CA LYS A 42 13.31 5.51 -5.17
C LYS A 42 14.58 4.85 -4.63
N LYS A 43 14.49 4.05 -3.57
CA LYS A 43 15.65 3.37 -2.96
C LYS A 43 15.98 2.04 -3.65
N ILE A 44 15.00 1.43 -4.31
CA ILE A 44 15.14 0.16 -5.02
C ILE A 44 15.51 0.39 -6.50
N SER A 45 15.25 1.58 -7.03
CA SER A 45 15.72 2.04 -8.35
C SER A 45 17.17 2.52 -8.33
#